data_AF-A0A134CFP2-F1
#
_entry.id   AF-A0A134CFP2-F1
#
_cell.length_a   1.000
_cell.length_b   1.000
_cell.length_c   1.000
_cell.angle_alpha   90.00
_cell.angle_beta   90.00
_cell.angle_gamma   90.00
#
_symmetry.space_group_name_H-M   'P 1'
#
loop_
_entity.id
_entity.type
_entity.pdbx_description
1 polymer ?
#
loop_
_entity_poly.entity_id
_entity_poly.type
_entity_poly.pdbx_seq_one_letter_code
_entity_poly.pdbx_strand_id
1 'polypeptide(L)'
;KSKFYDIAVKSLVINNFHIEKHAEILKDVVWSRAVQYGPYRISKMFLEACKYMGYQNFSYIDDRKFDKDLIKAIYLQVCSSYEWNRGVYRDSLNQRFKAECQDALGRLV
;
A
#
# COMPACT_ATOMS: atom_id res chain seq x y z
N LYS A 1 15.71 6.31 -6.83
CA LYS A 1 14.53 6.58 -5.96
C LYS A 1 15.03 7.17 -4.63
N SER A 2 14.22 7.91 -3.87
CA SER A 2 14.69 8.57 -2.63
C SER A 2 14.81 7.60 -1.45
N LYS A 3 15.53 8.05 -0.41
CA LYS A 3 15.71 7.35 0.88
C LYS A 3 14.42 6.80 1.48
N PHE A 4 13.27 7.47 1.26
CA PHE A 4 11.97 7.02 1.76
C PHE A 4 11.57 5.66 1.15
N TYR A 5 11.71 5.52 -0.16
CA TYR A 5 11.32 4.28 -0.83
C TYR A 5 12.25 3.12 -0.50
N ASP A 6 13.56 3.36 -0.47
CA ASP A 6 14.51 2.28 -0.18
C ASP A 6 14.31 1.72 1.25
N ILE A 7 14.01 2.58 2.22
CA ILE A 7 13.67 2.16 3.60
C ILE A 7 12.34 1.40 3.62
N ALA A 8 11.33 1.87 2.89
CA ALA A 8 10.03 1.20 2.82
C ALA A 8 10.14 -0.20 2.20
N VAL A 9 10.86 -0.35 1.09
CA VAL A 9 11.10 -1.64 0.43
C VAL A 9 11.87 -2.58 1.35
N LYS A 10 12.92 -2.11 2.03
CA LYS A 10 13.65 -2.94 3.01
C LYS A 10 12.72 -3.44 4.12
N SER A 11 11.81 -2.60 4.61
CA SER A 11 10.85 -2.98 5.65
C SER A 11 9.84 -4.04 5.15
N LEU A 12 9.43 -3.96 3.89
CA LEU A 12 8.56 -4.96 3.26
C LEU A 12 9.26 -6.31 3.09
N VAL A 13 10.51 -6.31 2.63
CA VAL A 13 11.32 -7.53 2.46
C VAL A 13 11.51 -8.26 3.79
N ILE A 14 11.75 -7.54 4.90
CA ILE A 14 11.86 -8.13 6.24
C ILE A 14 10.58 -8.91 6.64
N ASN A 15 9.43 -8.55 6.08
CA ASN A 15 8.17 -9.21 6.34
C ASN A 15 7.79 -10.27 5.27
N ASN A 16 8.72 -10.60 4.35
CA ASN A 16 8.52 -11.49 3.20
C ASN A 16 7.62 -10.93 2.08
N PHE A 17 7.60 -9.61 1.89
CA PHE A 17 6.97 -8.99 0.71
C PHE A 17 8.03 -8.48 -0.25
N HIS A 18 8.16 -9.12 -1.41
CA HIS A 18 9.20 -8.87 -2.40
C HIS A 18 8.62 -8.05 -3.55
N ILE A 19 8.77 -6.72 -3.48
CA ILE A 19 8.14 -5.77 -4.43
C ILE A 19 8.45 -6.07 -5.92
N GLU A 20 9.55 -6.74 -6.21
CA GLU A 20 9.97 -7.18 -7.54
C GLU A 20 9.13 -8.31 -8.15
N LYS A 21 8.43 -9.09 -7.31
CA LYS A 21 7.50 -10.14 -7.77
C LYS A 21 6.13 -9.58 -8.15
N HIS A 22 5.88 -8.33 -7.83
CA HIS A 22 4.62 -7.63 -8.03
C HIS A 22 4.64 -6.72 -9.26
N ALA A 23 3.46 -6.22 -9.64
CA ALA A 23 3.30 -5.26 -10.72
C ALA A 23 4.08 -3.97 -10.45
N GLU A 24 4.64 -3.37 -11.50
CA GLU A 24 5.47 -2.16 -11.40
C GLU A 24 4.77 -1.00 -10.68
N ILE A 25 3.45 -0.89 -10.85
CA ILE A 25 2.64 0.14 -10.19
C ILE A 25 2.69 0.07 -8.67
N LEU A 26 2.88 -1.11 -8.06
CA LEU A 26 3.01 -1.21 -6.61
C LEU A 26 4.26 -0.49 -6.09
N LYS A 27 5.29 -0.31 -6.91
CA LYS A 27 6.44 0.50 -6.55
C LYS A 27 6.07 1.98 -6.40
N ASP A 28 5.12 2.47 -7.21
CA ASP A 28 4.61 3.84 -7.09
C ASP A 28 3.68 3.98 -5.88
N VAL A 29 2.90 2.94 -5.57
CA VAL A 29 2.09 2.89 -4.34
C VAL A 29 3.01 2.95 -3.11
N VAL A 30 4.06 2.13 -3.04
CA VAL A 30 5.06 2.17 -1.95
C VAL A 30 5.67 3.56 -1.83
N TRP A 31 6.09 4.16 -2.95
CA TRP A 31 6.65 5.52 -2.96
C TRP A 31 5.67 6.55 -2.40
N SER A 32 4.45 6.59 -2.95
CA SER A 32 3.41 7.54 -2.57
C SER A 32 3.05 7.43 -1.08
N ARG A 33 2.88 6.21 -0.59
CA ARG A 33 2.58 5.96 0.84
C ARG A 33 3.77 6.28 1.74
N ALA A 34 4.99 5.99 1.32
CA ALA A 34 6.20 6.31 2.10
C ALA A 34 6.40 7.81 2.26
N VAL A 35 6.10 8.60 1.22
CA VAL A 35 6.12 10.06 1.28
C VAL A 35 5.02 10.58 2.21
N GLN A 36 3.81 10.02 2.14
CA GLN A 36 2.68 10.52 2.92
C GLN A 36 2.72 10.14 4.41
N TYR A 37 3.13 8.91 4.73
CA TYR A 37 3.05 8.35 6.09
C TYR A 37 4.41 8.10 6.74
N GLY A 38 5.50 8.35 6.01
CA GLY A 38 6.84 7.97 6.41
C GLY A 38 7.16 6.51 6.07
N PRO A 39 8.44 6.18 5.86
CA PRO A 39 8.83 4.90 5.26
C PRO A 39 8.73 3.73 6.24
N TYR A 40 8.83 4.00 7.55
CA TYR A 40 8.72 3.02 8.61
C TYR A 40 7.30 2.52 8.87
N ARG A 41 6.28 3.16 8.29
CA ARG A 41 4.87 2.75 8.44
C ARG A 41 4.39 1.81 7.33
N ILE A 42 5.21 1.59 6.30
CA ILE A 42 4.77 0.93 5.07
C ILE A 42 4.55 -0.57 5.25
N SER A 43 5.45 -1.25 5.96
CA SER A 43 5.25 -2.66 6.30
C SER A 43 3.97 -2.88 7.10
N LYS A 44 3.72 -2.05 8.13
CA LYS A 44 2.48 -2.09 8.92
C LYS A 44 1.24 -1.87 8.04
N MET A 45 1.28 -0.86 7.17
CA MET A 45 0.18 -0.56 6.25
C MET A 45 -0.14 -1.74 5.32
N PHE A 46 0.89 -2.34 4.71
CA PHE A 46 0.69 -3.47 3.80
C PHE A 46 0.22 -4.72 4.57
N LEU A 47 0.72 -4.97 5.78
CA LEU A 47 0.26 -6.08 6.62
C LEU A 47 -1.22 -5.91 7.02
N GLU A 48 -1.64 -4.69 7.36
CA GLU A 48 -3.05 -4.42 7.63
C GLU A 48 -3.92 -4.61 6.38
N ALA A 49 -3.45 -4.20 5.20
CA ALA A 49 -4.13 -4.45 3.94
C ALA A 49 -4.29 -5.96 3.67
N CYS A 50 -3.26 -6.77 3.93
CA CYS A 50 -3.36 -8.24 3.85
C CYS A 50 -4.42 -8.81 4.79
N LYS A 51 -4.50 -8.29 6.01
CA LYS A 51 -5.52 -8.72 6.98
C LYS A 51 -6.93 -8.41 6.48
N TYR A 52 -7.15 -7.25 5.86
CA TYR A 52 -8.43 -6.93 5.21
C TYR A 52 -8.77 -7.87 4.05
N MET A 53 -7.76 -8.44 3.38
CA MET A 53 -7.94 -9.46 2.34
C MET A 53 -8.13 -10.89 2.90
N GLY A 54 -8.08 -11.07 4.23
CA GLY A 54 -8.22 -12.38 4.88
C GLY A 54 -6.90 -13.13 5.11
N TYR A 55 -5.75 -12.50 4.88
CA TYR A 55 -4.43 -13.10 5.04
C TYR A 55 -3.72 -12.63 6.31
N GLN A 56 -3.09 -13.55 7.03
CA GLN A 56 -2.37 -13.23 8.28
C GLN A 56 -1.01 -12.57 8.03
N ASN A 57 -0.40 -12.82 6.88
CA ASN A 57 0.94 -12.34 6.52
C ASN A 57 1.13 -12.32 4.98
N PHE A 58 2.33 -11.95 4.54
CA PHE A 58 2.66 -11.80 3.12
C PHE A 58 2.89 -13.10 2.34
N SER A 59 3.05 -14.25 3.00
CA SER A 59 3.40 -15.52 2.33
C SER A 59 2.42 -15.95 1.24
N TYR A 60 1.14 -15.57 1.37
CA TYR A 60 0.09 -15.89 0.41
C TYR A 60 0.00 -14.91 -0.75
N ILE A 61 0.53 -13.69 -0.58
CA ILE A 61 0.28 -12.59 -1.51
C ILE A 61 1.48 -12.26 -2.39
N ASP A 62 2.63 -12.93 -2.24
CA ASP A 62 3.89 -12.68 -2.98
C ASP A 62 3.84 -13.07 -4.49
N ASP A 63 2.68 -12.86 -5.13
CA ASP A 63 2.37 -13.11 -6.54
C ASP A 63 1.45 -11.99 -7.11
N ARG A 64 1.61 -11.68 -8.40
CA ARG A 64 0.88 -10.61 -9.10
C ARG A 64 -0.65 -10.73 -9.07
N LYS A 65 -1.19 -11.95 -8.92
CA LYS A 65 -2.63 -12.20 -8.87
C LYS A 65 -3.34 -11.41 -7.78
N PHE A 66 -2.62 -11.05 -6.71
CA PHE A 66 -3.18 -10.35 -5.55
C PHE A 66 -3.02 -8.83 -5.60
N ASP A 67 -2.30 -8.29 -6.59
CA ASP A 67 -1.94 -6.86 -6.65
C ASP A 67 -3.14 -5.95 -6.71
N LYS A 68 -4.15 -6.34 -7.50
CA LYS A 68 -5.41 -5.60 -7.62
C LYS A 68 -6.10 -5.44 -6.28
N ASP A 69 -6.20 -6.51 -5.51
CA ASP A 69 -6.90 -6.52 -4.22
C ASP A 69 -6.06 -5.85 -3.14
N LEU A 70 -4.73 -6.00 -3.21
CA LEU A 70 -3.81 -5.30 -2.33
C LEU A 70 -3.87 -3.78 -2.52
N ILE A 71 -3.84 -3.29 -3.77
CA ILE A 71 -3.98 -1.86 -4.08
C ILE A 71 -5.29 -1.31 -3.50
N LYS A 72 -6.40 -2.02 -3.72
CA LYS A 72 -7.70 -1.63 -3.15
C LYS A 72 -7.67 -1.61 -1.63
N ALA A 73 -7.13 -2.64 -0.99
CA ALA A 73 -7.06 -2.73 0.46
C ALA A 73 -6.21 -1.60 1.05
N ILE A 74 -5.06 -1.28 0.46
CA ILE A 74 -4.19 -0.18 0.90
C ILE A 74 -4.94 1.17 0.86
N TYR A 75 -5.56 1.51 -0.27
CA TYR A 75 -6.20 2.82 -0.43
C TYR A 75 -7.55 2.92 0.28
N LEU A 76 -8.42 1.92 0.09
CA LEU A 76 -9.83 2.01 0.45
C LEU A 76 -10.12 1.44 1.84
N GLN A 77 -9.28 0.54 2.37
CA GLN A 77 -9.45 0.01 3.71
C GLN A 77 -8.46 0.64 4.69
N VAL A 78 -7.15 0.62 4.39
CA VAL A 78 -6.13 1.10 5.32
C VAL A 78 -6.05 2.63 5.33
N CYS A 79 -5.69 3.28 4.22
CA CYS A 79 -5.54 4.75 4.18
C CYS A 79 -6.84 5.47 4.53
N SER A 80 -7.98 4.90 4.15
CA SER A 80 -9.31 5.46 4.41
C SER A 80 -9.88 5.07 5.79
N SER A 81 -9.20 4.24 6.58
CA SER A 81 -9.63 3.93 7.96
C SER A 81 -9.54 5.15 8.89
N TYR A 82 -10.18 5.06 10.05
CA TYR A 82 -10.08 6.10 11.07
C TYR A 82 -8.68 6.12 11.72
N GLU A 83 -8.06 4.96 11.89
CA GLU A 83 -6.75 4.76 12.48
C GLU A 83 -5.65 5.51 11.70
N TRP A 84 -5.76 5.52 10.37
CA TRP A 84 -4.79 6.12 9.46
C TRP A 84 -5.18 7.50 8.94
N ASN A 85 -6.46 7.87 9.03
CA ASN A 85 -6.97 9.15 8.56
C ASN A 85 -8.11 9.68 9.45
N ARG A 86 -7.77 10.44 10.49
CA ARG A 86 -8.71 11.06 11.45
C ARG A 86 -8.64 12.59 11.52
N GLY A 87 -7.94 13.22 10.58
CA GLY A 87 -7.75 14.67 10.57
C GLY A 87 -8.98 15.43 10.06
N VAL A 88 -8.97 16.75 10.19
CA VAL A 88 -10.02 17.64 9.67
C VAL A 88 -10.20 17.53 8.14
N TYR A 89 -9.16 17.12 7.43
CA TYR A 89 -9.18 16.90 5.98
C TYR A 89 -9.49 15.45 5.58
N ARG A 90 -10.13 14.67 6.48
CA ARG A 90 -10.39 13.25 6.25
C ARG A 90 -11.14 13.00 4.95
N ASP A 91 -12.20 13.76 4.70
CA ASP A 91 -13.07 13.52 3.55
C ASP A 91 -12.39 13.83 2.23
N SER A 92 -11.65 14.95 2.15
CA SER A 92 -10.87 15.30 0.96
C SER A 92 -9.72 14.30 0.72
N LEU A 93 -9.07 13.81 1.78
CA LEU A 93 -8.06 12.75 1.67
C LEU A 93 -8.68 11.43 1.17
N ASN A 94 -9.86 11.05 1.65
CA ASN A 94 -10.55 9.85 1.20
C ASN A 94 -10.95 9.94 -0.29
N GLN A 95 -11.36 11.11 -0.76
CA GLN A 95 -11.60 11.35 -2.20
C GLN A 95 -10.31 11.18 -3.00
N ARG A 96 -9.20 11.76 -2.52
CA ARG A 96 -7.88 11.60 -3.15
C ARG A 96 -7.45 10.12 -3.19
N PHE A 97 -7.66 9.35 -2.11
CA PHE A 97 -7.31 7.92 -2.08
C PHE A 97 -8.14 7.10 -3.07
N LYS A 98 -9.42 7.44 -3.27
CA LYS A 98 -10.24 6.81 -4.30
C LYS A 98 -9.69 7.08 -5.70
N ALA A 99 -9.31 8.32 -5.99
CA ALA A 99 -8.72 8.69 -7.28
C ALA A 99 -7.36 8.01 -7.51
N GLU A 100 -6.46 8.03 -6.53
CA GLU A 100 -5.15 7.36 -6.59
C GLU A 100 -5.31 5.83 -6.77
N CYS A 101 -6.32 5.23 -6.13
CA CYS A 101 -6.64 3.81 -6.32
C CYS A 101 -7.08 3.51 -7.75
N GLN A 102 -7.97 4.34 -8.33
CA GLN A 102 -8.42 4.18 -9.70
C GLN A 102 -7.27 4.33 -10.71
N ASP A 103 -6.40 5.32 -10.53
CA ASP A 103 -5.21 5.51 -11.36
C ASP A 103 -4.26 4.30 -11.27
N ALA A 104 -3.96 3.83 -10.06
CA ALA A 104 -3.12 2.66 -9.85
C ALA A 104 -3.71 1.40 -10.50
N LEU A 105 -5.02 1.19 -10.39
CA LEU A 105 -5.71 0.08 -11.03
C LEU A 105 -5.72 0.18 -12.57
N GLY A 106 -5.79 1.40 -13.12
CA GLY A 106 -5.69 1.63 -14.57
C GLY A 106 -4.30 1.36 -15.14
N ARG A 107 -3.27 1.39 -14.30
CA ARG A 107 -1.87 1.11 -14.65
C ARG A 107 -1.42 -0.30 -14.26
N LEU A 108 -2.34 -1.14 -13.79
CA LEU A 108 -2.06 -2.53 -13.45
C LEU A 108 -1.99 -3.35 -14.74
N VAL A 109 -0.77 -3.66 -15.20
CA VAL A 109 -0.45 -4.45 -16.40
C VAL A 109 0.27 -5.75 -16.05
#